data_AF-A0A2V9C8S1-F1
#
_entry.id   AF-A0A2V9C8S1-F1
#
_cell.length_a   1.000
_cell.length_b   1.000
_cell.length_c   1.000
_cell.angle_alpha   90.00
_cell.angle_beta   90.00
_cell.angle_gamma   90.00
#
_symmetry.space_group_name_H-M   'P 1'
#
loop_
_entity.id
_entity.type
_entity.pdbx_description
1 polymer ?
#
loop_
_entity_poly.entity_id
_entity_poly.type
_entity_poly.pdbx_seq_one_letter_code
_entity_poly.pdbx_strand_id
1 'polypeptide(L)' 'MTLSTDLELKSFVLLRLGERRFAVAAYGTAELVAPSRVFRFPHKTPKIEGVILRRGRIVPVCDIAEKLV' A
#
# COMPACT_ATOMS: atom_id res chain seq x y z
N MET A 1 9.16 -21.91 35.13
CA MET A 1 8.06 -21.32 34.33
C MET A 1 8.61 -20.09 33.64
N THR A 2 9.24 -20.27 32.48
CA THR A 2 9.59 -19.16 31.60
C THR A 2 8.29 -18.68 30.98
N LEU A 3 7.85 -17.48 31.35
CA LEU A 3 6.80 -16.75 30.64
C LEU A 3 7.34 -16.45 29.25
N SER A 4 7.17 -17.39 28.32
CA SER A 4 7.20 -17.10 26.89
C SER A 4 5.97 -16.25 26.61
N THR A 5 6.07 -14.96 26.93
CA THR A 5 5.29 -13.94 26.25
C THR A 5 5.58 -14.14 24.76
N ASP A 6 4.63 -14.71 24.03
CA ASP A 6 4.56 -14.58 22.57
C ASP A 6 4.46 -13.08 22.26
N LEU A 7 5.59 -12.38 22.30
CA LEU A 7 5.74 -11.09 21.67
C LEU A 7 5.73 -11.39 20.18
N GLU A 8 4.54 -11.46 19.58
CA GLU A 8 4.40 -11.63 18.15
C GLU A 8 5.20 -10.51 17.47
N LEU A 9 6.36 -10.88 16.92
CA LEU A 9 7.23 -9.97 16.19
C LEU A 9 6.48 -9.52 14.93
N LYS A 10 5.96 -8.30 14.97
CA LYS A 10 5.24 -7.70 13.83
C LYS A 10 6.25 -7.05 12.88
N SER A 11 6.23 -7.51 11.64
CA SER A 11 7.02 -6.93 10.55
C SER A 11 6.26 -5.78 9.87
N PHE A 12 6.98 -4.75 9.49
CA PHE A 12 6.44 -3.58 8.80
C PHE A 12 7.29 -3.20 7.59
N VAL A 13 6.63 -2.69 6.55
CA VAL A 13 7.28 -2.08 5.39
C VAL A 13 7.33 -0.57 5.61
N LEU A 14 8.54 -0.01 5.62
CA LEU A 14 8.76 1.42 5.72
C LEU A 14 8.73 2.08 4.34
N LEU A 15 7.89 3.10 4.21
CA LEU A 15 7.63 3.83 2.98
C LEU A 15 7.78 5.32 3.23
N ARG A 16 8.20 6.07 2.21
CA ARG A 16 8.25 7.54 2.27
C ARG A 16 7.16 8.14 1.40
N LEU A 17 6.47 9.13 1.93
CA LEU A 17 5.50 9.96 1.20
C LEU A 17 5.84 11.43 1.45
N GLY A 18 6.35 12.10 0.42
CA GLY A 18 6.99 13.41 0.56
C GLY A 18 8.15 13.34 1.57
N GLU A 19 8.12 14.21 2.57
CA GLU A 19 9.12 14.26 3.65
C GLU A 19 8.78 13.36 4.86
N ARG A 20 7.63 12.68 4.84
CA ARG A 20 7.15 11.86 5.97
C ARG A 20 7.42 10.38 5.73
N ARG A 21 7.71 9.64 6.81
CA ARG A 21 7.87 8.18 6.81
C ARG A 21 6.65 7.53 7.41
N PHE A 22 6.18 6.47 6.75
CA PHE A 22 5.05 5.66 7.16
C PHE A 22 5.47 4.19 7.26
N ALA A 23 4.76 3.44 8.09
CA ALA A 23 4.93 2.01 8.24
C ALA A 23 3.60 1.31 7.94
N VAL A 24 3.63 0.30 7.08
CA VAL A 24 2.47 -0.55 6.80
C VAL A 24 2.78 -1.94 7.32
N ALA A 25 1.81 -2.57 7.99
CA ALA A 25 1.98 -3.95 8.47
C ALA A 25 2.28 -4.88 7.28
N ALA A 26 3.36 -5.66 7.39
CA ALA A 26 3.67 -6.65 6.37
C ALA A 26 2.58 -7.74 6.34
N TYR A 27 2.00 -8.06 7.49
CA TYR A 27 0.81 -8.88 7.60
C TYR A 27 -0.38 -8.17 6.94
N GLY A 28 -0.85 -8.71 5.81
CA GLY A 28 -1.90 -8.13 4.98
C GLY A 28 -1.41 -7.37 3.74
N THR A 29 -0.09 -7.16 3.61
CA THR A 29 0.49 -6.61 2.37
C THR A 29 0.72 -7.74 1.38
N ALA A 30 0.01 -7.72 0.25
CA ALA A 30 0.14 -8.77 -0.76
C ALA A 30 1.46 -8.70 -1.54
N GLU A 31 1.92 -7.48 -1.86
CA GLU A 31 3.12 -7.27 -2.67
C GLU A 31 3.66 -5.84 -2.54
N LEU A 32 4.99 -5.69 -2.60
CA LEU A 32 5.67 -4.41 -2.83
C LEU A 32 6.18 -4.37 -4.27
N VAL A 33 5.79 -3.34 -5.03
CA VAL A 33 6.14 -3.21 -6.44
C VAL A 33 6.69 -1.83 -6.73
N ALA A 34 7.60 -1.75 -7.71
CA ALA A 34 7.99 -0.47 -8.27
C ALA A 34 6.76 0.21 -8.92
N PRO A 35 6.68 1.55 -8.90
CA PRO A 35 5.62 2.27 -9.58
C PRO A 35 5.52 1.87 -11.05
N SER A 36 4.30 1.72 -11.54
CA SER A 36 4.00 1.44 -12.95
C SER A 36 3.06 2.50 -13.49
N ARG A 37 2.91 2.55 -14.81
CA ARG A 37 1.97 3.48 -15.45
C ARG A 37 0.55 3.20 -14.96
N VAL A 38 -0.07 4.23 -14.38
CA VAL A 38 -1.50 4.22 -14.01
C VAL A 38 -2.34 4.58 -15.23
N PHE A 39 -3.29 3.71 -15.58
CA PHE A 39 -4.29 3.97 -16.62
C PHE A 39 -5.46 4.74 -16.00
N ARG A 40 -5.68 5.96 -16.49
CA ARG A 40 -6.69 6.90 -15.98
C ARG A 40 -7.91 6.96 -16.90
N PHE A 41 -9.05 7.32 -16.33
CA PHE A 41 -10.33 7.39 -17.05
C PHE A 41 -10.99 8.76 -16.86
N PRO A 42 -11.66 9.32 -17.88
CA PRO A 42 -12.33 10.62 -17.79
C PRO A 42 -13.41 10.68 -16.70
N HIS A 43 -14.12 9.57 -16.47
CA HIS A 43 -15.19 9.45 -15.47
C HIS A 43 -14.72 8.58 -14.29
N LYS A 44 -13.69 9.03 -13.57
CA LYS A 44 -13.08 8.23 -12.49
C LYS A 44 -14.01 8.09 -11.28
N THR A 45 -13.99 6.91 -10.66
CA THR A 45 -14.60 6.70 -9.34
C THR A 45 -13.91 7.59 -8.31
N PRO A 46 -14.63 8.28 -7.42
CA PRO A 46 -14.01 9.11 -6.38
C PRO A 46 -12.98 8.32 -5.57
N LYS A 47 -11.82 8.95 -5.28
CA LYS A 47 -10.67 8.36 -4.57
C LYS A 47 -9.91 7.25 -5.32
N ILE A 48 -10.32 6.92 -6.54
CA ILE A 48 -9.60 6.00 -7.42
C ILE A 48 -8.97 6.82 -8.52
N GLU A 49 -7.63 6.84 -8.56
CA GLU A 49 -6.87 7.57 -9.56
C GLU A 49 -6.90 6.85 -10.92
N GLY A 50 -6.98 5.53 -10.90
CA GLY A 50 -7.04 4.69 -12.09
C GLY A 50 -6.77 3.24 -11.75
N VAL A 51 -6.18 2.51 -12.70
CA VAL A 51 -5.82 1.10 -12.52
C VAL A 51 -4.41 0.80 -13.03
N ILE A 52 -3.83 -0.28 -12.52
CA ILE A 52 -2.65 -0.93 -13.10
C ILE A 52 -2.99 -2.37 -13.49
N LEU A 53 -2.22 -2.94 -14.42
CA LEU A 53 -2.27 -4.36 -14.72
C LEU A 53 -1.11 -5.04 -13.98
N ARG A 54 -1.42 -6.03 -13.14
CA ARG A 54 -0.42 -6.82 -12.42
C ARG A 54 -0.75 -8.30 -12.54
N ARG A 55 0.14 -9.07 -13.17
CA ARG A 55 -0.03 -10.53 -13.39
C ARG A 55 -1.41 -10.89 -13.93
N GLY A 56 -1.85 -10.19 -14.97
CA GLY A 56 -3.17 -10.41 -15.60
C GLY A 56 -4.37 -9.92 -14.78
N ARG A 57 -4.16 -9.26 -13.63
CA ARG A 57 -5.22 -8.71 -12.78
C ARG A 57 -5.23 -7.19 -12.86
N ILE A 58 -6.43 -6.62 -12.97
CA ILE A 58 -6.65 -5.18 -12.85
C ILE A 58 -6.65 -4.84 -11.36
N VAL A 59 -5.76 -3.94 -10.96
CA VAL A 59 -5.63 -3.47 -9.57
C VAL A 59 -5.95 -1.98 -9.50
N PRO A 60 -6.94 -1.56 -8.70
CA PRO A 60 -7.24 -0.14 -8.54
C PRO A 60 -6.10 0.56 -7.80
N VAL A 61 -5.82 1.80 -8.22
CA VAL A 61 -4.83 2.67 -7.57
C VAL A 61 -5.55 3.84 -6.94
N CYS A 62 -5.25 4.11 -5.67
CA CYS A 62 -5.65 5.30 -4.96
C CYS A 62 -4.42 6.16 -4.62
N ASP A 63 -4.60 7.47 -4.59
CA ASP A 63 -3.60 8.37 -4.00
C ASP A 63 -3.85 8.45 -2.49
N ILE A 64 -2.91 7.93 -1.71
CA ILE A 64 -3.00 7.94 -0.25
C ILE A 64 -2.56 9.29 0.35
N ALA A 65 -1.84 10.12 -0.42
CA ALA A 65 -1.45 11.46 0.02
C ALA A 65 -2.67 12.32 0.30
N GLU A 66 -3.72 12.25 -0.55
CA GLU A 66 -5.01 12.94 -0.35
C GLU A 66 -5.68 12.63 1.01
N LYS A 67 -5.25 11.57 1.70
CA LYS A 67 -5.82 11.12 2.98
C LYS A 67 -4.90 11.30 4.18
N LEU A 68 -3.59 11.32 3.99
CA LEU A 68 -2.62 11.23 5.09
C LEU A 68 -1.76 12.49 5.24
N VAL A 69 -1.76 13.38 4.26
CA VAL A 69 -1.01 14.65 4.23
C VAL A 69 -2.01 15.79 4.15
#